data_AF-A0A357R3B1-F1
#
_entry.id   AF-A0A357R3B1-F1
#
_cell.length_a   1.000
_cell.length_b   1.000
_cell.length_c   1.000
_cell.angle_alpha   90.00
_cell.angle_beta   90.00
_cell.angle_gamma   90.00
#
_symmetry.space_group_name_H-M   'P 1'
#
loop_
_entity.id
_entity.type
_entity.pdbx_description
1 polymer ?
#
loop_
_entity_poly.entity_id
_entity_poly.type
_entity_poly.pdbx_seq_one_letter_code
_entity_poly.pdbx_strand_id
1 'polypeptide(L)' 'MALGRWLLKDTQDTTLIIDVGAETTQVHFYGGAKLIFSRNLNIGGEAATSAISTANGISFAEAEAKKVKVIIRRIG' A
#
# COMPACT_ATOMS: atom_id res chain seq x y z
N MET A 1 -14.15 -2.98 2.79
CA MET A 1 -15.27 -3.30 1.86
C MET A 1 -15.96 -2.08 1.22
N ALA A 2 -15.87 -0.86 1.77
CA ALA A 2 -16.44 0.34 1.12
C ALA A 2 -15.63 0.81 -0.11
N LEU A 3 -14.30 0.67 -0.06
CA LEU A 3 -13.36 1.17 -1.08
C LEU A 3 -13.59 0.57 -2.48
N GLY A 4 -13.66 -0.77 -2.57
CA GLY A 4 -13.85 -1.43 -3.87
C GLY A 4 -15.20 -1.14 -4.52
N ARG A 5 -16.27 -0.94 -3.73
CA ARG A 5 -17.57 -0.53 -4.28
C ARG A 5 -17.55 0.88 -4.87
N TRP A 6 -16.73 1.77 -4.30
CA TRP A 6 -16.61 3.15 -4.80
C TRP A 6 -15.72 3.23 -6.04
N LEU A 7 -14.61 2.49 -6.07
CA LEU A 7 -13.63 2.50 -7.17
C LEU A 7 -14.08 1.72 -8.41
N LEU A 8 -14.91 0.69 -8.25
CA LEU A 8 -15.25 -0.25 -9.32
C LEU A 8 -16.68 -0.11 -9.82
N LYS A 9 -17.28 1.06 -9.65
CA LYS A 9 -18.62 1.32 -10.16
C LYS A 9 -18.61 1.18 -11.68
N ASP A 10 -19.47 0.31 -12.20
CA ASP A 10 -19.68 0.05 -13.63
C ASP A 10 -18.51 -0.57 -14.41
N THR A 11 -17.44 -1.03 -13.75
CA THR A 11 -16.37 -1.78 -14.44
C THR A 11 -16.77 -3.25 -14.65
N GLN A 12 -16.42 -3.78 -15.82
CA GLN A 12 -16.47 -5.23 -16.11
C GLN A 12 -15.08 -5.88 -16.12
N ASP A 13 -14.02 -5.09 -15.90
CA ASP A 13 -12.66 -5.57 -15.98
C ASP A 13 -12.25 -6.34 -14.72
N THR A 14 -11.22 -7.17 -14.89
CA THR A 14 -10.54 -7.78 -13.74
C THR A 14 -9.65 -6.72 -13.10
N THR A 15 -9.88 -6.42 -11.83
CA THR A 15 -9.18 -5.34 -11.12
C THR A 15 -8.56 -5.84 -9.83
N LEU A 16 -7.31 -5.42 -9.57
CA LEU A 16 -6.63 -5.60 -8.29
C LEU A 16 -6.56 -4.26 -7.57
N ILE A 17 -7.18 -4.18 -6.40
CA ILE A 17 -7.03 -3.04 -5.50
C ILE A 17 -6.01 -3.41 -4.43
N ILE A 18 -4.99 -2.57 -4.28
CA ILE A 18 -3.96 -2.68 -3.25
C ILE A 18 -4.11 -1.48 -2.33
N ASP A 19 -4.56 -1.71 -1.10
CA ASP A 19 -4.68 -0.71 -0.04
C ASP A 19 -3.50 -0.86 0.91
N VAL A 20 -2.55 0.08 0.85
CA VAL A 20 -1.31 0.05 1.63
C VAL A 20 -1.51 0.92 2.88
N GLY A 21 -1.72 0.27 4.02
CA GLY A 21 -1.76 0.91 5.33
C GLY A 21 -0.37 1.06 5.96
N ALA A 22 -0.31 1.47 7.22
CA ALA A 22 0.93 1.60 7.98
C ALA A 22 1.55 0.23 8.28
N GLU A 23 0.78 -0.67 8.91
CA GLU A 23 1.28 -2.00 9.33
C GLU A 23 0.95 -3.11 8.33
N THR A 24 -0.19 -3.01 7.65
CA THR A 24 -0.72 -4.05 6.76
C THR A 24 -1.07 -3.51 5.38
N THR A 25 -1.09 -4.42 4.41
CA THR A 25 -1.53 -4.15 3.03
C THR A 25 -2.66 -5.10 2.71
N GLN A 26 -3.82 -4.56 2.32
CA GLN A 26 -4.96 -5.34 1.87
C GLN A 26 -4.93 -5.44 0.35
N VAL A 27 -5.08 -6.66 -0.16
CA VAL A 27 -5.12 -6.96 -1.58
C VAL A 27 -6.48 -7.56 -1.90
N HIS A 28 -7.24 -6.88 -2.75
CA HIS A 28 -8.59 -7.28 -3.14
C HIS A 28 -8.64 -7.52 -4.64
N PHE A 29 -8.96 -8.76 -5.04
CA PHE A 29 -9.12 -9.12 -6.44
C PHE A 29 -10.59 -9.13 -6.81
N TYR A 30 -10.93 -8.39 -7.85
CA TYR A 30 -12.29 -8.23 -8.35
C TYR A 30 -12.39 -8.71 -9.80
N GLY A 31 -13.51 -9.36 -10.14
CA GLY A 31 -13.95 -9.57 -11.51
C GLY A 31 -15.19 -8.72 -11.75
N GLY A 32 -15.06 -7.64 -12.52
CA GLY A 32 -16.04 -6.55 -12.52
C GLY A 32 -16.23 -5.98 -11.11
N ALA A 33 -17.49 -5.79 -10.68
CA ALA A 33 -17.80 -5.35 -9.32
C ALA A 33 -17.80 -6.47 -8.25
N LYS A 34 -17.58 -7.73 -8.63
CA LYS A 34 -17.63 -8.87 -7.70
C LYS A 34 -16.27 -9.12 -7.07
N LEU A 35 -16.20 -9.08 -5.74
CA LEU A 35 -15.01 -9.51 -5.01
C LEU A 35 -14.83 -11.02 -5.17
N ILE A 36 -13.69 -11.45 -5.73
CA ILE A 36 -13.36 -12.86 -5.93
C ILE A 36 -12.61 -13.40 -4.72
N PHE A 37 -11.57 -12.70 -4.28
CA PHE A 37 -10.85 -13.04 -3.06
C PHE A 37 -10.14 -11.82 -2.46
N SER A 38 -9.74 -11.94 -1.20
CA SER A 38 -8.94 -10.93 -0.50
C SER A 38 -7.87 -11.57 0.34
N ARG A 39 -6.73 -10.89 0.45
CA ARG A 39 -5.64 -11.25 1.36
C ARG A 39 -5.22 -10.02 2.15
N ASN A 40 -4.85 -10.26 3.41
CA ASN A 40 -4.17 -9.28 4.24
C ASN A 40 -2.71 -9.69 4.36
N LEU A 41 -1.80 -8.79 4.02
CA LEU A 41 -0.37 -8.96 4.20
C LEU A 41 0.07 -8.17 5.42
N ASN A 42 0.88 -8.78 6.29
CA ASN A 42 1.45 -8.13 7.47
C ASN A 42 2.69 -7.31 7.08
N ILE A 43 2.50 -6.39 6.14
CA ILE A 43 3.50 -5.43 5.68
C ILE A 43 2.79 -4.16 5.22
N GLY A 44 3.33 -3.00 5.57
CA GLY A 44 2.80 -1.70 5.15
C GLY A 44 3.87 -0.62 5.12
N GLY A 45 3.46 0.64 5.18
CA GLY A 45 4.32 1.81 5.13
C GLY A 45 5.40 1.87 6.22
N GLU A 46 5.21 1.23 7.38
CA GLU A 46 6.22 1.15 8.44
C GLU A 46 7.43 0.32 8.04
N ALA A 47 7.24 -0.69 7.18
CA ALA A 47 8.35 -1.47 6.65
C ALA A 47 9.27 -0.57 5.79
N ALA A 48 8.69 0.35 5.01
CA ALA A 48 9.45 1.34 4.26
C ALA A 48 10.17 2.32 5.20
N THR A 49 9.50 2.81 6.26
CA THR A 49 10.14 3.66 7.28
C THR A 49 11.32 2.98 7.95
N SER A 50 11.13 1.72 8.35
CA SER A 50 12.16 0.91 9.01
C SER A 50 13.35 0.68 8.09
N ALA A 51 13.10 0.42 6.80
CA ALA A 51 14.17 0.28 5.81
C ALA A 51 14.97 1.58 5.64
N ILE A 52 14.31 2.75 5.62
CA ILE A 52 14.98 4.06 5.54
C ILE A 52 15.78 4.34 6.81
N SER A 53 15.18 4.13 7.98
CA SER A 53 15.82 4.27 9.29
C SER A 53 17.13 3.47 9.34
N THR A 54 17.05 2.16 9.08
CA THR A 54 18.20 1.25 9.09
C THR A 54 19.26 1.64 8.06
N ALA A 55 18.86 1.97 6.82
CA ALA A 55 19.81 2.30 5.76
C ALA A 55 20.56 3.63 5.98
N ASN A 56 20.01 4.53 6.80
CA ASN A 56 20.59 5.86 7.04
C ASN A 56 21.09 6.06 8.48
N GLY A 57 20.88 5.07 9.37
CA GLY A 57 21.24 5.19 10.78
C GLY A 57 20.51 6.32 11.51
N ILE A 58 19.27 6.62 11.11
CA ILE A 58 18.45 7.70 11.70
C ILE A 58 17.29 7.12 12.50
N SER A 59 16.61 7.91 13.32
CA SER A 59 15.43 7.44 14.06
C SER A 59 14.25 7.12 13.12
N PHE A 60 13.32 6.29 13.59
CA PHE A 60 12.09 5.98 12.85
C PHE A 60 11.27 7.24 12.53
N ALA A 61 11.15 8.16 13.50
CA ALA A 61 10.42 9.42 13.32
C ALA A 61 11.07 10.31 12.24
N GLU A 62 12.40 10.40 12.23
CA GLU A 62 13.12 11.13 11.18
C GLU A 62 13.01 10.45 9.80
N ALA A 63 13.01 9.12 9.77
CA ALA A 63 12.79 8.34 8.55
C ALA A 63 11.38 8.56 7.99
N GLU A 64 10.35 8.59 8.83
CA GLU A 64 8.96 8.86 8.45
C GLU A 64 8.84 10.24 7.79
N ALA A 65 9.41 11.26 8.43
CA ALA A 65 9.39 12.63 7.92
C ALA A 65 10.11 12.80 6.57
N LYS A 66 11.07 11.92 6.24
CA LYS A 66 11.83 11.94 4.97
C LYS A 66 11.31 10.96 3.93
N LYS A 67 10.36 10.08 4.26
CA LYS A 67 9.94 8.93 3.45
C LYS A 67 9.60 9.28 2.01
N VAL A 68 8.70 10.27 1.80
CA VAL A 68 8.24 10.68 0.46
C VAL A 68 9.40 11.12 -0.43
N LYS A 69 10.32 11.93 0.10
CA LYS A 69 11.48 12.45 -0.65
C LYS A 69 12.45 11.34 -1.03
N VAL A 70 12.62 10.34 -0.16
CA VAL A 70 13.53 9.20 -0.40
C VAL A 70 12.93 8.24 -1.43
N ILE A 71 11.63 7.92 -1.34
CA ILE A 71 10.96 6.99 -2.26
C ILE A 71 10.97 7.54 -3.69
N ILE A 72 10.59 8.81 -3.89
CA ILE A 72 10.54 9.41 -5.23
C ILE A 72 11.92 9.40 -5.91
N ARG A 73 13.00 9.65 -5.16
CA ARG A 73 14.38 9.64 -5.68
C ARG A 73 14.90 8.26 -6.09
N ARG A 74 14.23 7.17 -5.69
CA ARG A 74 14.61 5.80 -6.05
C ARG A 74 13.85 5.24 -7.24
N ILE A 75 12.77 5.91 -7.67
CA ILE A 75 11.91 5.48 -8.78
C ILE A 75 12.23 6.24 -10.07
N GLY A 76 12.86 7.42 -9.98
CA GLY A 76 13.48 8.12 -11.11
C GLY A 76 14.94 7.75 -11.26
#